data_AF-A0A7C0VSF7-F1
#
_entry.id   AF-A0A7C0VSF7-F1
#
_cell.length_a   1.000
_cell.length_b   1.000
_cell.length_c   1.000
_cell.angle_alpha   90.00
_cell.angle_beta   90.00
_cell.angle_gamma   90.00
#
_symmetry.space_group_name_H-M   'P 1'
#
loop_
_entity.id
_entity.type
_entity.pdbx_description
1 polymer ?
#
loop_
_entity_poly.entity_id
_entity_poly.type
_entity_poly.pdbx_seq_one_letter_code
_entity_poly.pdbx_strand_id
1 'polypeptide(L)'
;MFPEIGRPLDAVLSEILRIREKDPRTEDGTILGTMITTPHPISLKVVSMYLSSTLSDSIIFEEAARLEREVVAALGDLLNDPNIMGTCTSGGSEANVLGSYMLR
;
A
#
# COMPACT_ATOMS: atom_id res chain seq x y z
N MET A 1 -18.95 -1.80 22.49
CA MET A 1 -18.64 -0.84 23.57
C MET A 1 -17.14 -0.89 23.80
N PHE A 2 -16.45 0.25 23.79
CA PHE A 2 -15.00 0.29 24.01
C PHE A 2 -14.70 0.07 25.50
N PRO A 3 -13.64 -0.67 25.85
CA PRO A 3 -13.27 -0.87 27.25
C PRO A 3 -12.71 0.43 27.86
N GLU A 4 -13.00 0.66 29.13
CA GLU A 4 -12.46 1.82 29.88
C GLU A 4 -10.96 1.68 30.20
N ILE A 5 -10.45 0.44 30.19
CA ILE A 5 -9.05 0.12 30.53
C ILE A 5 -8.42 -0.69 29.39
N GLY A 6 -7.18 -0.33 29.05
CA GLY A 6 -6.38 -1.02 28.05
C GLY A 6 -6.03 -2.46 28.44
N ARG A 7 -5.70 -3.28 27.44
CA ARG A 7 -5.30 -4.67 27.63
C ARG A 7 -3.77 -4.81 27.58
N PRO A 8 -3.18 -5.82 28.27
CA PRO A 8 -1.77 -6.12 28.12
C PRO A 8 -1.40 -6.44 26.66
N LEU A 9 -0.20 -6.01 26.22
CA LEU A 9 0.29 -6.21 24.85
C LEU A 9 0.21 -7.67 24.42
N ASP A 10 0.72 -8.60 25.25
CA ASP A 10 0.74 -10.03 24.94
C ASP A 10 -0.66 -10.61 24.74
N ALA A 11 -1.64 -10.13 25.52
CA ALA A 11 -3.02 -10.56 25.41
C ALA A 11 -3.65 -10.09 24.07
N VAL A 12 -3.27 -8.90 23.61
CA VAL A 12 -3.72 -8.35 22.31
C VAL A 12 -3.05 -9.09 21.16
N LEU A 13 -1.71 -9.26 21.20
CA LEU A 13 -0.97 -9.97 20.16
C LEU A 13 -1.42 -11.44 20.04
N SER A 14 -1.63 -12.13 21.16
CA SER A 14 -2.12 -13.51 21.16
C SER A 14 -3.52 -13.66 20.57
N GLU A 15 -4.36 -12.64 20.67
CA GLU A 15 -5.65 -12.63 20.00
C GLU A 15 -5.52 -12.37 18.51
N ILE A 16 -4.73 -11.37 18.12
CA ILE A 16 -4.49 -11.04 16.70
C ILE A 16 -3.89 -12.25 15.96
N LEU A 17 -2.94 -12.95 16.56
CA LEU A 17 -2.35 -14.17 15.98
C LEU A 17 -3.40 -15.28 15.78
N ARG A 18 -4.24 -15.54 16.80
CA ARG A 18 -5.35 -16.52 16.69
C ARG A 18 -6.37 -16.16 15.62
N ILE A 19 -6.56 -14.87 15.34
CA ILE A 19 -7.42 -14.40 14.24
C ILE A 19 -6.70 -14.64 12.90
N ARG A 20 -5.45 -14.17 12.77
CA ARG A 20 -4.66 -14.27 11.55
C ARG A 20 -4.41 -15.71 11.10
N GLU A 21 -4.29 -16.66 12.02
CA GLU A 21 -4.11 -18.09 11.72
C GLU A 21 -5.28 -18.72 10.95
N LYS A 22 -6.46 -18.08 10.95
CA LYS A 22 -7.64 -18.55 10.21
C LYS A 22 -7.65 -18.12 8.76
N ASP A 23 -6.86 -17.11 8.41
CA ASP A 23 -6.76 -16.59 7.05
C ASP A 23 -5.84 -17.47 6.19
N PRO A 24 -6.11 -17.60 4.88
CA PRO A 24 -5.22 -18.31 3.99
C PRO A 24 -3.90 -17.56 3.81
N ARG A 25 -2.85 -18.26 3.35
CA ARG A 25 -1.53 -17.68 3.11
C ARG A 25 -1.24 -17.64 1.61
N THR A 26 -0.83 -16.48 1.11
CA THR A 26 -0.51 -16.34 -0.33
C THR A 26 0.69 -17.20 -0.75
N GLU A 27 1.53 -17.56 0.21
CA GLU A 27 2.76 -18.33 0.04
C GLU A 27 2.57 -19.85 0.10
N ASP A 28 1.38 -20.35 0.46
CA ASP A 28 1.12 -21.78 0.63
C ASP A 28 0.71 -22.50 -0.67
N GLY A 29 0.52 -21.75 -1.77
CA GLY A 29 0.15 -22.29 -3.08
C GLY A 29 -1.31 -22.74 -3.21
N THR A 30 -2.16 -22.50 -2.20
CA THR A 30 -3.57 -22.92 -2.20
C THR A 30 -4.52 -21.88 -2.79
N ILE A 31 -4.10 -20.60 -2.81
CA ILE A 31 -4.91 -19.50 -3.33
C ILE A 31 -4.67 -19.32 -4.83
N LEU A 32 -5.65 -19.73 -5.66
CA LEU A 32 -5.56 -19.65 -7.13
C LEU A 32 -6.38 -18.50 -7.76
N GLY A 33 -7.26 -17.87 -6.99
CA GLY A 33 -8.25 -16.90 -7.49
C GLY A 33 -7.98 -15.44 -7.13
N THR A 34 -6.75 -15.09 -6.78
CA THR A 34 -6.39 -13.73 -6.32
C THR A 34 -5.39 -13.07 -7.26
N MET A 35 -5.46 -11.73 -7.37
CA MET A 35 -4.47 -10.91 -8.05
C MET A 35 -3.42 -10.34 -7.07
N ILE A 36 -3.41 -10.80 -5.83
CA ILE A 36 -2.49 -10.36 -4.77
C ILE A 36 -1.55 -11.51 -4.42
N THR A 37 -0.28 -11.20 -4.15
CA THR A 37 0.73 -12.18 -3.74
C THR A 37 1.57 -11.63 -2.59
N THR A 38 2.47 -12.46 -2.05
CA THR A 38 3.43 -12.04 -1.04
C THR A 38 4.31 -10.90 -1.59
N PRO A 39 4.39 -9.75 -0.91
CA PRO A 39 5.22 -8.64 -1.35
C PRO A 39 6.70 -9.01 -1.42
N HIS A 40 7.43 -8.35 -2.32
CA HIS A 40 8.89 -8.51 -2.38
C HIS A 40 9.52 -8.11 -1.02
N PRO A 41 10.54 -8.85 -0.50
CA PRO A 41 11.11 -8.57 0.82
C PRO A 41 11.64 -7.15 1.02
N ILE A 42 12.11 -6.50 -0.06
CA ILE A 42 12.54 -5.09 0.00
C ILE A 42 11.35 -4.17 0.27
N SER A 43 10.19 -4.42 -0.31
CA SER A 43 8.99 -3.61 -0.10
C SER A 43 8.56 -3.60 1.37
N LEU A 44 8.67 -4.73 2.06
CA LEU A 44 8.38 -4.80 3.50
C LEU A 44 9.32 -3.91 4.33
N LYS A 45 10.61 -3.85 3.96
CA LYS A 45 11.59 -2.96 4.61
C LYS A 45 11.26 -1.49 4.34
N VAL A 46 10.99 -1.14 3.09
CA VAL A 46 10.66 0.25 2.71
C VAL A 46 9.39 0.73 3.40
N VAL A 47 8.32 -0.08 3.41
CA VAL A 47 7.07 0.27 4.11
C VAL A 47 7.36 0.59 5.58
N SER A 48 8.16 -0.23 6.27
CA SER A 48 8.50 0.02 7.67
C SER A 48 9.24 1.36 7.91
N MET A 49 10.04 1.81 6.94
CA MET A 49 10.76 3.09 7.01
C MET A 49 9.83 4.30 6.84
N TYR A 50 8.74 4.14 6.07
CA TYR A 50 7.81 5.22 5.70
C TYR A 50 6.46 5.15 6.45
N LEU A 51 6.31 4.32 7.49
CA LEU A 51 5.05 4.16 8.24
C LEU A 51 4.48 5.46 8.81
N SER A 52 5.34 6.44 9.12
CA SER A 52 4.94 7.74 9.65
C SER A 52 4.91 8.86 8.59
N SER A 53 5.02 8.51 7.31
CA SER A 53 4.99 9.44 6.18
C SER A 53 3.65 9.44 5.49
N THR A 54 3.25 10.58 4.91
CA THR A 54 2.04 10.68 4.09
C THR A 54 2.26 11.57 2.87
N LEU A 55 1.81 11.13 1.69
CA LEU A 55 1.86 11.94 0.48
C LEU A 55 0.73 12.97 0.40
N SER A 56 -0.24 12.94 1.33
CA SER A 56 -1.22 14.00 1.47
C SER A 56 -0.60 15.33 1.93
N ASP A 57 0.60 15.29 2.51
CA ASP A 57 1.40 16.47 2.87
C ASP A 57 2.78 16.41 2.19
N SER A 58 2.78 16.67 0.89
CA SER A 58 3.99 16.60 0.06
C SER A 58 5.01 17.71 0.36
N ILE A 59 4.64 18.73 1.14
CA ILE A 59 5.55 19.78 1.61
C ILE A 59 6.41 19.23 2.76
N ILE A 60 5.80 18.52 3.71
CA ILE A 60 6.55 17.90 4.82
C ILE A 60 7.33 16.67 4.32
N PHE A 61 6.73 15.87 3.43
CA PHE A 61 7.29 14.61 2.94
C PHE A 61 7.81 14.72 1.50
N GLU A 62 8.61 15.76 1.22
CA GLU A 62 9.11 16.09 -0.12
C GLU A 62 9.84 14.93 -0.80
N GLU A 63 10.71 14.22 -0.07
CA GLU A 63 11.48 13.09 -0.61
C GLU A 63 10.60 11.88 -0.93
N ALA A 64 9.52 11.66 -0.17
CA ALA A 64 8.55 10.63 -0.51
C ALA A 64 7.78 11.01 -1.79
N ALA A 65 7.41 12.28 -1.93
CA ALA A 65 6.80 12.79 -3.15
C ALA A 65 7.77 12.74 -4.35
N ARG A 66 9.08 12.90 -4.12
CA ARG A 66 10.13 12.71 -5.13
C ARG A 66 10.17 11.26 -5.61
N LEU A 67 10.10 10.29 -4.71
CA LEU A 67 10.01 8.87 -5.07
C LEU A 67 8.76 8.55 -5.90
N GLU A 68 7.60 9.14 -5.56
CA GLU A 68 6.39 8.97 -6.38
C GLU A 68 6.60 9.48 -7.82
N ARG A 69 7.24 10.64 -7.98
CA ARG A 69 7.58 11.17 -9.32
C ARG A 69 8.52 10.25 -10.09
N GLU A 70 9.50 9.63 -9.43
CA GLU A 70 10.37 8.63 -10.06
C GLU A 70 9.60 7.38 -10.49
N VAL A 71 8.64 6.92 -9.69
CA VAL A 71 7.78 5.79 -10.06
C VAL A 71 6.93 6.13 -11.28
N VAL A 72 6.35 7.33 -11.33
CA VAL A 72 5.58 7.80 -12.51
C VAL A 72 6.49 7.89 -13.73
N ALA A 73 7.70 8.44 -13.61
CA ALA A 73 8.65 8.49 -14.72
C ALA A 73 9.00 7.10 -15.25
N ALA A 74 9.28 6.14 -14.36
CA ALA A 74 9.56 4.75 -14.74
C ALA A 74 8.37 4.06 -15.41
N LEU A 75 7.14 4.37 -14.98
CA LEU A 75 5.92 3.90 -15.66
C LEU A 75 5.79 4.53 -17.06
N GLY A 76 6.19 5.80 -17.22
CA GLY A 76 6.23 6.48 -18.51
C GLY A 76 7.19 5.78 -19.49
N ASP A 77 8.39 5.48 -19.04
CA ASP A 77 9.37 4.71 -19.80
C ASP A 77 8.81 3.32 -20.20
N LEU A 78 8.18 2.62 -19.25
CA LEU A 78 7.55 1.31 -19.48
C LEU A 78 6.41 1.37 -20.50
N LEU A 79 5.61 2.45 -20.47
CA LEU A 79 4.46 2.67 -21.35
C LEU A 79 4.82 3.42 -22.65
N ASN A 80 6.10 3.71 -22.86
CA ASN A 80 6.63 4.42 -24.02
C ASN A 80 6.04 5.84 -24.19
N ASP A 81 5.81 6.53 -23.07
CA ASP A 81 5.43 7.94 -23.02
C ASP A 81 6.19 8.65 -21.87
N PRO A 82 7.25 9.42 -22.16
CA PRO A 82 8.04 10.10 -21.13
C PRO A 82 7.33 11.31 -20.51
N ASN A 83 6.16 11.71 -21.03
CA ASN A 83 5.43 12.89 -20.57
C ASN A 83 4.18 12.54 -19.76
N ILE A 84 4.05 11.30 -19.29
CA ILE A 84 2.89 10.95 -18.47
C ILE A 84 2.88 11.74 -17.15
N MET A 85 1.67 12.05 -16.71
CA MET A 85 1.41 12.57 -15.37
C MET A 85 0.51 11.60 -14.64
N GLY A 86 0.76 11.42 -13.35
CA GLY A 86 0.00 10.48 -12.52
C GLY A 86 0.35 10.58 -11.05
N THR A 87 -0.34 9.77 -10.26
CA THR A 87 -0.13 9.62 -8.81
C THR A 87 -0.41 8.18 -8.41
N CYS A 88 0.31 7.71 -7.39
CA CYS A 88 0.06 6.43 -6.73
C CYS A 88 -1.21 6.54 -5.88
N THR A 89 -2.27 5.88 -6.32
CA THR A 89 -3.54 5.77 -5.57
C THR A 89 -3.54 4.58 -4.62
N SER A 90 -4.57 4.45 -3.80
CA SER A 90 -4.77 3.28 -2.92
C SER A 90 -5.03 1.98 -3.70
N GLY A 91 -5.40 2.06 -4.97
CA GLY A 91 -5.62 0.91 -5.85
C GLY A 91 -6.36 1.27 -7.13
N GLY A 92 -6.55 0.28 -8.01
CA GLY A 92 -7.13 0.49 -9.34
C GLY A 92 -8.54 1.09 -9.35
N SER A 93 -9.35 0.83 -8.32
CA SER A 93 -10.68 1.43 -8.20
C SER A 93 -10.62 2.96 -8.08
N GLU A 94 -9.72 3.48 -7.24
CA GLU A 94 -9.51 4.92 -7.10
C GLU A 94 -8.91 5.52 -8.37
N ALA A 95 -7.91 4.84 -8.97
CA ALA A 95 -7.32 5.25 -10.23
C ALA A 95 -8.37 5.37 -11.36
N ASN A 96 -9.30 4.42 -11.46
CA ASN A 96 -10.37 4.43 -12.46
C ASN A 96 -11.35 5.59 -12.24
N VAL A 97 -11.68 5.91 -10.98
CA VAL A 97 -12.55 7.05 -10.65
C VAL A 97 -11.86 8.36 -11.01
N LEU A 98 -10.59 8.53 -10.66
CA LEU A 98 -9.80 9.72 -11.04
C LEU A 98 -9.70 9.87 -12.55
N GLY A 99 -9.36 8.80 -13.27
CA GLY A 99 -9.30 8.79 -14.74
C GLY A 99 -10.65 9.15 -15.37
N SER A 100 -11.74 8.59 -14.85
CA SER A 100 -13.09 8.94 -15.31
C SER A 100 -13.44 10.40 -15.03
N TYR A 101 -13.02 10.92 -13.87
CA TYR A 101 -13.23 12.32 -13.51
C TYR A 101 -12.48 13.29 -14.42
N MET A 102 -11.24 12.96 -14.82
CA MET A 102 -10.43 13.78 -15.73
C MET A 102 -11.01 13.88 -17.15
N LEU A 103 -11.85 12.92 -17.56
CA LEU A 103 -12.51 12.90 -18.87
C LEU A 103 -13.86 13.64 -18.89
N ARG A 104 -14.36 14.11 -17.74
CA ARG A 104 -15.63 14.85 -17.63
C ARG A 104 -15.42 16.32 -17.97
#